data_AF-A0A1X6Y573-F1
#
_entry.id   AF-A0A1X6Y573-F1
#
_cell.length_a   1.000
_cell.length_b   1.000
_cell.length_c   1.000
_cell.angle_alpha   90.00
_cell.angle_beta   90.00
_cell.angle_gamma   90.00
#
_symmetry.space_group_name_H-M   'P 1'
#
loop_
_entity.id
_entity.type
_entity.pdbx_description
1 polymer ?
#
loop_
_entity_poly.entity_id
_entity_poly.type
_entity_poly.pdbx_seq_one_letter_code
_entity_poly.pdbx_strand_id
1 'polypeptide(L)'
;MIETEKALVVDVDGTLCAIKRPDESYADMVPEPRMLARLRALHAEGWHIILSSARGMRSNDGNVGRIGKTAAPGMLQWLIEHEIPFDELHLAKPWPGRQGFYVDDRSVRPREFLQLSLEELNALVDRDRVARSFAETGSAEEDRS
;
A
#
# COMPACT_ATOMS: atom_id res chain seq x y z
N MET A 1 -1.40 7.29 17.97
CA MET A 1 -2.50 8.16 17.49
C MET A 1 -2.67 7.82 16.03
N ILE A 2 -3.89 7.65 15.52
CA ILE A 2 -4.12 7.34 14.11
C ILE A 2 -4.26 8.66 13.36
N GLU A 3 -3.55 8.82 12.23
CA GLU A 3 -3.78 9.93 11.30
C GLU A 3 -5.16 9.79 10.64
N THR A 4 -5.99 10.83 10.70
CA THR A 4 -7.40 10.76 10.27
C THR A 4 -7.68 11.44 8.94
N GLU A 5 -6.78 12.28 8.45
CA GLU A 5 -7.01 13.09 7.24
C GLU A 5 -6.24 12.54 6.03
N LYS A 6 -4.91 12.49 6.14
CA LYS A 6 -4.02 12.19 5.01
C LYS A 6 -3.05 11.07 5.32
N ALA A 7 -3.57 9.85 5.35
CA ALA A 7 -2.74 8.65 5.48
C ALA A 7 -2.63 7.93 4.13
N LEU A 8 -1.40 7.56 3.76
CA LEU A 8 -1.12 6.71 2.61
C LEU A 8 -0.50 5.39 3.09
N VAL A 9 -1.22 4.28 2.93
CA VAL A 9 -0.71 2.94 3.23
C VAL A 9 -0.11 2.35 1.96
N VAL A 10 1.21 2.09 1.97
CA VAL A 10 1.97 1.70 0.79
C VAL A 10 2.57 0.31 0.99
N ASP A 11 2.28 -0.58 0.04
CA ASP A 11 2.96 -1.88 -0.04
C ASP A 11 4.42 -1.71 -0.50
N VAL A 12 5.31 -2.66 -0.19
CA VAL A 12 6.75 -2.53 -0.51
C VAL A 12 7.13 -3.37 -1.73
N ASP A 13 7.00 -4.69 -1.64
CA ASP A 13 7.50 -5.64 -2.64
C ASP A 13 6.56 -5.75 -3.86
N GLY A 14 7.03 -5.33 -5.03
CA GLY A 14 6.21 -5.19 -6.23
C GLY A 14 5.52 -3.83 -6.36
N THR A 15 5.75 -2.93 -5.40
CA THR A 15 5.19 -1.57 -5.35
C THR A 15 6.30 -0.53 -5.32
N LEU A 16 7.14 -0.49 -4.27
CA LEU A 16 8.28 0.43 -4.16
C LEU A 16 9.56 -0.11 -4.77
N CYS A 17 9.70 -1.44 -4.86
CA CYS A 17 10.80 -2.10 -5.55
C CYS A 17 10.28 -3.35 -6.26
N ALA A 18 11.12 -3.98 -7.09
CA ALA A 18 10.74 -5.26 -7.71
C ALA A 18 10.53 -6.36 -6.65
N ILE A 19 9.79 -7.39 -7.00
CA ILE A 19 9.69 -8.60 -6.18
C ILE A 19 11.04 -9.30 -6.23
N LYS A 20 11.71 -9.39 -5.07
CA LYS A 20 13.01 -10.03 -4.92
C LYS A 20 13.00 -11.45 -5.53
N ARG A 21 14.02 -11.74 -6.36
CA ARG A 21 14.31 -13.09 -6.86
C ARG A 21 15.10 -13.91 -5.83
N PRO A 22 15.07 -15.26 -5.90
CA PRO A 22 15.75 -16.12 -4.92
C PRO A 22 17.25 -15.84 -4.76
N ASP A 23 17.90 -15.37 -5.83
CA ASP A 23 19.34 -15.11 -5.96
C ASP A 23 19.75 -13.66 -5.62
N GLU A 24 18.79 -12.75 -5.43
CA GLU A 24 19.09 -11.34 -5.13
C GLU A 24 19.22 -11.09 -3.62
N SER A 25 20.16 -10.25 -3.19
CA SER A 25 20.10 -9.67 -1.85
C SER A 25 19.05 -8.57 -1.82
N TYR A 26 18.42 -8.35 -0.66
CA TYR A 26 17.49 -7.24 -0.56
C TYR A 26 18.21 -5.88 -0.57
N ALA A 27 19.45 -5.84 -0.10
CA ALA A 27 20.28 -4.64 -0.13
C ALA A 27 20.53 -4.12 -1.57
N ASP A 28 20.41 -5.00 -2.57
CA ASP A 28 20.66 -4.64 -3.98
C ASP A 28 19.39 -4.15 -4.70
N MET A 29 18.24 -4.14 -4.02
CA MET A 29 16.98 -3.76 -4.63
C MET A 29 16.96 -2.26 -4.95
N VAL A 30 16.73 -1.90 -6.21
CA VAL A 30 16.58 -0.50 -6.58
C VAL A 30 15.11 -0.07 -6.44
N PRO A 31 14.82 1.06 -5.75
CA PRO A 31 13.47 1.62 -5.70
C PRO A 31 12.97 2.02 -7.09
N GLU A 32 11.67 1.85 -7.36
CA GLU A 32 11.03 2.38 -8.56
C GLU A 32 11.00 3.92 -8.47
N PRO A 33 11.72 4.64 -9.35
CA PRO A 33 11.97 6.07 -9.18
C PRO A 33 10.69 6.92 -9.22
N ARG A 34 9.69 6.52 -10.02
CA ARG A 34 8.42 7.24 -10.10
C ARG A 34 7.60 7.13 -8.82
N MET A 35 7.62 5.96 -8.18
CA MET A 35 6.97 5.75 -6.89
C MET A 35 7.65 6.58 -5.82
N LEU A 36 8.99 6.54 -5.75
CA LEU A 36 9.75 7.33 -4.79
C LEU A 36 9.52 8.83 -4.95
N ALA A 37 9.53 9.34 -6.18
CA ALA A 37 9.23 10.74 -6.45
C ALA A 37 7.83 11.15 -5.96
N ARG A 38 6.82 10.32 -6.24
CA ARG A 38 5.44 10.60 -5.83
C ARG A 38 5.25 10.50 -4.31
N LEU A 39 5.88 9.51 -3.66
CA LEU A 39 5.87 9.40 -2.19
C LEU A 39 6.49 10.64 -1.53
N ARG A 40 7.64 11.10 -2.03
CA ARG A 40 8.31 12.31 -1.52
C ARG A 40 7.46 13.57 -1.69
N ALA A 41 6.79 13.72 -2.83
CA ALA A 41 5.87 14.83 -3.07
C ALA A 41 4.71 14.84 -2.05
N LEU A 42 4.03 13.70 -1.87
CA LEU A 42 2.93 13.60 -0.92
C LEU A 42 3.40 13.79 0.53
N HIS A 43 4.53 13.20 0.92
CA HIS A 43 5.10 13.42 2.25
C HIS A 43 5.43 14.90 2.50
N ALA A 44 5.98 15.61 1.50
CA ALA A 44 6.22 17.05 1.59
C ALA A 44 4.92 17.89 1.68
N GLU A 45 3.80 17.37 1.16
CA GLU A 45 2.46 17.95 1.29
C GLU A 45 1.77 17.60 2.63
N GLY A 46 2.48 16.91 3.53
CA GLY A 46 2.00 16.55 4.86
C GLY A 46 1.18 15.25 4.92
N TRP A 47 1.34 14.35 3.94
CA TRP A 47 0.77 13.00 4.05
C TRP A 47 1.61 12.13 4.99
N HIS A 48 0.93 11.43 5.89
CA HIS A 48 1.49 10.40 6.76
C HIS A 48 1.66 9.10 5.97
N ILE A 49 2.90 8.65 5.81
CA ILE A 49 3.27 7.51 4.96
C ILE A 49 3.48 6.26 5.82
N ILE A 50 2.60 5.28 5.64
CA ILE A 50 2.62 4.00 6.36
C ILE A 50 3.08 2.91 5.40
N LEU A 51 4.25 2.33 5.63
CA LEU A 51 4.71 1.18 4.85
C LEU A 51 4.13 -0.11 5.43
N SER A 52 3.40 -0.88 4.64
CA SER A 52 2.75 -2.13 5.06
C SER A 52 3.21 -3.30 4.22
N SER A 53 4.00 -4.20 4.81
CA SER A 53 4.66 -5.29 4.09
C SER A 53 4.33 -6.67 4.63
N ALA A 54 4.05 -7.60 3.71
CA ALA A 54 3.89 -9.03 4.00
C ALA A 54 5.24 -9.78 4.00
N ARG A 55 6.36 -9.06 3.86
CA ARG A 55 7.69 -9.65 3.80
C ARG A 55 7.99 -10.49 5.03
N GLY A 56 8.56 -11.67 4.81
CA GLY A 56 8.90 -12.61 5.86
C GLY A 56 7.74 -13.48 6.34
N MET A 57 6.47 -13.17 5.99
CA MET A 57 5.31 -13.96 6.41
C MET A 57 5.44 -15.43 6.02
N ARG A 58 5.68 -15.70 4.75
CA ARG A 58 5.83 -17.07 4.24
C ARG A 58 7.02 -17.80 4.86
N SER A 59 8.18 -17.14 4.96
CA SER A 59 9.42 -17.79 5.45
C SER A 59 9.44 -18.01 6.95
N ASN A 60 8.61 -17.29 7.70
CA ASN A 60 8.50 -17.39 9.16
C ASN A 60 7.18 -18.00 9.62
N ASP A 61 6.40 -18.59 8.71
CA ASP A 61 5.11 -19.23 9.03
C ASP A 61 4.16 -18.30 9.82
N GLY A 62 4.09 -17.04 9.40
CA GLY A 62 3.28 -16.01 10.04
C GLY A 62 3.76 -15.55 11.43
N ASN A 63 4.90 -16.05 11.94
CA ASN A 63 5.39 -15.66 13.26
C ASN A 63 5.95 -14.23 13.26
N VAL A 64 5.18 -13.29 13.79
CA VAL A 64 5.50 -11.85 13.83
C VAL A 64 6.83 -11.55 14.54
N GLY A 65 7.12 -12.23 15.65
CA GLY A 65 8.38 -12.03 16.38
C GLY A 65 9.61 -12.43 15.55
N ARG A 66 9.51 -13.53 14.81
CA ARG A 66 10.57 -13.95 13.88
C ARG A 66 10.67 -13.02 12.67
N ILE A 67 9.56 -12.51 12.16
CA ILE A 67 9.55 -11.50 11.08
C ILE A 67 10.27 -10.24 11.53
N GLY A 68 9.96 -9.74 12.74
CA GLY A 68 10.67 -8.61 13.33
C GLY A 68 12.17 -8.86 13.44
N LYS A 69 12.59 -10.05 13.87
CA LYS A 69 14.01 -10.42 13.98
C LYS A 69 14.72 -10.55 12.62
N THR A 70 14.04 -11.06 11.59
CA THR A 70 14.69 -11.51 10.34
C THR A 70 14.48 -10.58 9.15
N ALA A 71 13.33 -9.91 9.06
CA ALA A 71 12.97 -9.05 7.94
C ALA A 71 13.15 -7.57 8.25
N ALA A 72 12.83 -7.12 9.46
CA ALA A 72 12.87 -5.70 9.83
C ALA A 72 14.24 -5.06 9.65
N PRO A 73 15.38 -5.66 10.09
CA PRO A 73 16.69 -5.00 10.00
C PRO A 73 17.09 -4.68 8.56
N GLY A 74 16.94 -5.65 7.66
CA GLY A 74 17.26 -5.44 6.25
C GLY A 74 16.30 -4.46 5.56
N MET A 75 15.04 -4.45 5.96
CA MET A 75 14.08 -3.48 5.44
C MET A 75 14.39 -2.05 5.89
N LEU A 76 14.64 -1.85 7.18
CA LEU A 76 14.98 -0.53 7.72
C LEU A 76 16.28 0.00 7.10
N GLN A 77 17.29 -0.85 6.97
CA GLN A 77 18.54 -0.45 6.31
C GLN A 77 18.29 0.03 4.88
N TRP A 78 17.54 -0.74 4.09
CA TRP A 78 17.18 -0.39 2.72
C TRP A 78 16.39 0.93 2.63
N LEU A 79 15.42 1.14 3.52
CA LEU A 79 14.62 2.37 3.58
C LEU A 79 15.49 3.60 3.87
N ILE A 80 16.46 3.47 4.78
CA ILE A 80 17.41 4.53 5.13
C ILE A 80 18.36 4.82 3.96
N GLU A 81 18.98 3.79 3.39
CA GLU A 81 19.95 3.92 2.30
C GLU A 81 19.36 4.60 1.05
N HIS A 82 18.09 4.34 0.77
CA HIS A 82 17.39 4.92 -0.38
C HIS A 82 16.58 6.18 -0.04
N GLU A 83 16.64 6.65 1.22
CA GLU A 83 15.92 7.82 1.71
C GLU A 83 14.42 7.76 1.33
N ILE A 84 13.81 6.60 1.60
CA ILE A 84 12.38 6.40 1.40
C ILE A 84 11.65 7.13 2.54
N PRO A 85 10.74 8.07 2.27
CA PRO A 85 9.98 8.72 3.34
C PRO A 85 8.96 7.75 3.92
N PHE A 86 8.93 7.63 5.25
CA PHE A 86 7.90 6.89 5.98
C PHE A 86 7.81 7.37 7.43
N ASP A 87 6.61 7.31 8.00
CA ASP A 87 6.31 7.62 9.39
C ASP A 87 6.08 6.35 10.21
N GLU A 88 5.56 5.30 9.56
CA GLU A 88 5.28 4.01 10.18
C GLU A 88 5.75 2.84 9.30
N LEU A 89 6.22 1.78 9.96
CA LEU A 89 6.54 0.51 9.30
C LEU A 89 5.74 -0.62 9.95
N HIS A 90 4.74 -1.11 9.22
CA HIS A 90 3.90 -2.24 9.58
C HIS A 90 4.36 -3.50 8.85
N LEU A 91 4.97 -4.40 9.62
CA LEU A 91 5.29 -5.74 9.16
C LEU A 91 4.14 -6.70 9.44
N ALA A 92 4.24 -7.90 8.87
CA ALA A 92 3.27 -8.97 9.03
C ALA A 92 1.87 -8.66 8.47
N LYS A 93 1.78 -7.84 7.42
CA LYS A 93 0.60 -7.77 6.56
C LYS A 93 0.25 -9.20 6.07
N PRO A 94 -1.02 -9.64 6.10
CA PRO A 94 -1.39 -10.97 5.65
C PRO A 94 -0.89 -11.26 4.24
N TRP A 95 -0.16 -12.38 4.06
CA TRP A 95 0.28 -12.82 2.74
C TRP A 95 -0.86 -13.59 2.07
N PRO A 96 -1.39 -13.15 0.92
CA PRO A 96 -2.56 -13.77 0.29
C PRO A 96 -2.25 -15.11 -0.40
N GLY A 97 -1.03 -15.64 -0.22
CA GLY A 97 -0.58 -16.84 -0.91
C GLY A 97 -0.10 -16.55 -2.33
N ARG A 98 0.13 -17.61 -3.10
CA ARG A 98 0.69 -17.52 -4.46
C ARG A 98 -0.32 -17.08 -5.52
N GLN A 99 -1.61 -17.30 -5.25
CA GLN A 99 -2.71 -17.07 -6.20
C GLN A 99 -3.76 -16.08 -5.66
N GLY A 100 -3.59 -15.60 -4.44
CA GLY A 100 -4.53 -14.66 -3.84
C GLY A 100 -4.21 -13.21 -4.16
N PHE A 101 -5.12 -12.34 -3.75
CA PHE A 101 -5.09 -10.90 -3.97
C PHE A 101 -5.82 -10.20 -2.81
N TYR A 102 -5.65 -8.88 -2.71
CA TYR A 102 -6.38 -8.05 -1.75
C TYR A 102 -7.66 -7.52 -2.41
N VAL A 103 -8.73 -7.40 -1.63
CA VAL A 103 -10.01 -6.78 -2.03
C VAL A 103 -10.35 -5.74 -0.97
N ASP A 104 -10.45 -4.48 -1.38
CA ASP A 104 -10.58 -3.33 -0.48
C ASP A 104 -11.09 -2.13 -1.31
N ASP A 105 -12.10 -1.41 -0.81
CA ASP A 105 -12.75 -0.30 -1.54
C ASP A 105 -11.89 0.96 -1.62
N ARG A 106 -10.83 1.05 -0.81
CA ARG A 106 -9.88 2.17 -0.76
C ARG A 106 -8.54 1.84 -1.41
N SER A 107 -8.42 0.67 -2.03
CA SER A 107 -7.18 0.24 -2.68
C SER A 107 -6.99 0.85 -4.06
N VAL A 108 -5.77 1.35 -4.28
CA VAL A 108 -5.29 1.86 -5.57
C VAL A 108 -4.09 1.02 -6.00
N ARG A 109 -4.06 0.53 -7.25
CA ARG A 109 -2.94 -0.25 -7.79
C ARG A 109 -1.76 0.67 -8.14
N PRO A 110 -0.51 0.18 -8.10
CA PRO A 110 0.67 1.04 -8.34
C PRO A 110 0.62 1.83 -9.66
N ARG A 111 0.08 1.23 -10.73
CA ARG A 111 -0.06 1.92 -12.02
C ARG A 111 -1.07 3.06 -11.96
N GLU A 112 -2.23 2.85 -11.33
CA GLU A 112 -3.24 3.88 -11.11
C GLU A 112 -2.66 4.99 -10.25
N PHE A 113 -1.98 4.62 -9.17
CA PHE A 113 -1.29 5.56 -8.30
C PHE A 113 -0.18 6.32 -9.01
N LEU A 114 0.41 5.87 -10.12
CA LEU A 114 1.38 6.68 -10.86
C LEU A 114 0.73 7.56 -11.93
N GLN A 115 -0.40 7.14 -12.48
CA GLN A 115 -1.00 7.71 -13.68
C GLN A 115 -2.13 8.71 -13.41
N LEU A 116 -2.77 8.63 -12.24
CA LEU A 116 -3.94 9.43 -11.90
C LEU A 116 -3.59 10.51 -10.86
N SER A 117 -4.27 11.65 -10.92
CA SER A 117 -4.25 12.70 -9.89
C SER A 117 -4.96 12.24 -8.59
N LEU A 118 -4.79 12.97 -7.48
CA LEU A 118 -5.49 12.65 -6.23
C LEU A 118 -7.02 12.73 -6.38
N GLU A 119 -7.52 13.66 -7.19
CA GLU A 119 -8.95 13.78 -7.50
C GLU A 119 -9.46 12.57 -8.26
N GLU A 120 -8.75 12.14 -9.31
CA GLU A 120 -9.09 10.95 -10.09
C GLU A 120 -9.00 9.66 -9.26
N LEU A 121 -8.03 9.57 -8.35
CA LEU A 121 -7.92 8.45 -7.42
C LEU A 121 -9.09 8.40 -6.45
N ASN A 122 -9.52 9.54 -5.90
CA ASN A 122 -10.70 9.62 -5.05
C ASN A 122 -11.97 9.22 -5.82
N ALA A 123 -12.12 9.73 -7.05
CA ALA A 123 -13.24 9.35 -7.91
C ALA A 123 -13.22 7.85 -8.26
N LEU A 124 -12.04 7.27 -8.45
CA LEU A 124 -11.87 5.84 -8.72
C LEU A 124 -12.37 4.97 -7.55
N VAL A 125 -11.91 5.26 -6.32
CA VAL A 125 -12.31 4.50 -5.13
C VAL A 125 -13.79 4.68 -4.83
N ASP A 126 -14.34 5.88 -5.00
CA ASP A 126 -15.77 6.14 -4.79
C ASP A 126 -16.65 5.41 -5.82
N ARG A 127 -16.22 5.35 -7.09
CA ARG A 127 -16.91 4.59 -8.14
C ARG A 127 -16.96 3.10 -7.83
N ASP A 128 -15.86 2.54 -7.32
CA ASP A 128 -15.69 1.10 -7.13
C ASP A 128 -16.26 0.58 -5.79
N ARG A 129 -16.82 1.47 -4.95
CA ARG A 129 -17.63 1.08 -3.80
C ARG A 129 -18.93 0.42 -4.22
N VAL A 130 -18.92 -0.92 -4.13
CA VAL A 130 -20.07 -1.77 -4.47
C VAL A 130 -21.04 -1.98 -3.31
N ALA A 131 -20.57 -1.93 -2.07
CA ALA A 131 -21.41 -2.07 -0.88
C ALA A 131 -21.95 -0.70 -0.45
N ARG A 132 -23.18 -0.35 -0.84
CA ARG A 132 -23.82 0.92 -0.51
C ARG A 132 -24.87 0.76 0.59
N SER A 133 -25.05 1.79 1.41
CA SER A 133 -26.12 1.83 2.40
C SER A 133 -27.48 2.00 1.73
N PHE A 134 -28.50 1.28 2.21
CA PHE A 134 -29.87 1.31 1.69
C PHE A 134 -30.55 2.70 1.69
N ALA A 135 -29.97 3.72 2.32
CA ALA A 135 -30.53 5.06 2.39
C ALA A 135 -30.55 5.83 1.05
N GLU A 136 -29.81 5.38 0.03
CA GLU A 136 -29.70 6.08 -1.27
C GLU A 136 -30.57 5.49 -2.39
N THR A 137 -31.26 4.37 -2.14
CA THR A 137 -32.11 3.69 -3.15
C THR A 137 -33.57 4.16 -3.18
N GLY A 138 -33.93 5.18 -2.41
CA GLY A 138 -35.33 5.60 -2.20
C GLY A 138 -35.89 6.68 -3.13
N SER A 139 -35.32 6.94 -4.31
CA SER A 139 -35.82 8.04 -5.18
C SER A 139 -35.91 7.72 -6.68
N ALA A 140 -35.91 6.44 -7.08
CA ALA A 140 -35.89 6.07 -8.50
C ALA A 140 -37.15 5.34 -9.02
N GLU A 141 -38.28 5.39 -8.29
CA GLU A 141 -39.48 4.63 -8.68
C GLU A 141 -40.81 5.40 -8.67
N GLU A 142 -40.80 6.73 -8.84
CA GLU A 142 -42.04 7.54 -8.90
C GLU A 142 -42.30 8.26 -10.25
N ASP A 143 -41.63 7.89 -11.35
CA ASP A 143 -41.95 8.45 -12.67
C ASP A 143 -42.15 7.37 -13.74
N ARG A 144 -43.24 6.61 -13.56
CA ARG A 144 -43.94 5.91 -14.65
C ARG A 144 -45.44 6.11 -14.46
N SER A 145 -45.90 7.29 -14.85
CA SER A 145 -47.31 7.54 -15.22
C SER A 145 -47.52 7.25 -16.70
#